data_AF-A0A820ZGA4-F1
#
_entry.id   AF-A0A820ZGA4-F1
#
_cell.length_a   1.000
_cell.length_b   1.000
_cell.length_c   1.000
_cell.angle_alpha   90.00
_cell.angle_beta   90.00
_cell.angle_gamma   90.00
#
_symmetry.space_group_name_H-M   'P 1'
#
loop_
_entity.id
_entity.type
_entity.pdbx_description
1 polymer ?
#
loop_
_entity_poly.entity_id
_entity_poly.type
_entity_poly.pdbx_seq_one_letter_code
_entity_poly.pdbx_strand_id
1 'polypeptide(L)'
;FADNLQRVKNLIEWKDETLALKTIVCFIEPIDELMKLAEEKHLNLLTLDKLREIGRNNPVELVPPKPSDTAVIMYTSGSTGEPKGRKID
;
A
#
# COMPACT_ATOMS: atom_id res chain seq x y z
N PHE A 1 -1.32 -4.43 -1.06
CA PHE A 1 -2.63 -4.98 -0.64
C PHE A 1 -2.48 -6.49 -0.45
N ALA A 2 -3.22 -7.07 0.49
CA ALA A 2 -3.19 -8.50 0.78
C ALA A 2 -4.60 -9.10 0.69
N ASP A 3 -4.74 -10.10 -0.15
CA ASP A 3 -6.00 -10.75 -0.55
C ASP A 3 -6.20 -12.11 0.11
N ASN A 4 -5.22 -12.60 0.88
CA ASN A 4 -5.33 -13.80 1.70
C ASN A 4 -4.45 -13.73 2.95
N LEU A 5 -4.69 -14.63 3.91
CA LEU A 5 -4.00 -14.64 5.21
C LEU A 5 -2.49 -14.88 5.07
N GLN A 6 -2.08 -15.74 4.13
CA GLN A 6 -0.66 -16.03 3.91
C GLN A 6 0.09 -14.78 3.45
N ARG A 7 -0.50 -13.99 2.56
CA ARG A 7 0.10 -12.73 2.09
C ARG A 7 0.17 -11.68 3.20
N VAL A 8 -0.84 -11.60 4.06
CA VAL A 8 -0.80 -10.74 5.26
C VAL A 8 0.37 -11.15 6.15
N LYS A 9 0.49 -12.44 6.46
CA LYS A 9 1.59 -12.99 7.28
C LYS A 9 2.97 -12.66 6.68
N ASN A 10 3.17 -12.94 5.40
CA ASN A 10 4.44 -12.66 4.72
C ASN A 10 4.82 -11.17 4.81
N LEU A 11 3.86 -10.26 4.59
CA LEU A 11 4.13 -8.82 4.67
C LEU A 11 4.50 -8.37 6.08
N ILE A 12 3.87 -8.96 7.11
CA ILE A 12 4.21 -8.69 8.51
C ILE A 12 5.63 -9.19 8.82
N GLU A 13 5.99 -10.40 8.36
CA GLU A 13 7.33 -10.96 8.54
C GLU A 13 8.40 -10.12 7.84
N TRP A 14 8.18 -9.74 6.59
CA TRP A 14 9.09 -8.91 5.79
C TRP A 14 9.23 -7.47 6.29
N LYS A 15 8.47 -7.04 7.31
CA LYS A 15 8.63 -5.74 7.95
C LYS A 15 10.06 -5.49 8.43
N ASP A 16 10.79 -6.54 8.79
CA ASP A 16 12.16 -6.40 9.28
C ASP A 16 13.17 -6.17 8.15
N GLU A 17 12.78 -6.49 6.91
CA GLU A 17 13.59 -6.27 5.70
C GLU A 17 13.42 -4.84 5.14
N THR A 18 12.44 -4.07 5.64
CA THR A 18 12.18 -2.71 5.17
C THR A 18 11.65 -1.77 6.25
N LEU A 19 12.23 -0.57 6.32
CA LEU A 19 11.73 0.50 7.19
C LEU A 19 10.51 1.22 6.61
N ALA A 20 10.15 0.96 5.35
CA ALA A 20 9.10 1.71 4.67
C ALA A 20 7.68 1.19 4.92
N LEU A 21 7.51 -0.10 5.27
CA LEU A 21 6.19 -0.68 5.46
C LEU A 21 5.60 -0.24 6.81
N LYS A 22 4.46 0.46 6.75
CA LYS A 22 3.74 0.99 7.93
C LYS A 22 2.30 0.51 8.04
N THR A 23 1.66 0.25 6.90
CA THR A 23 0.24 -0.08 6.83
C THR A 23 0.01 -1.20 5.83
N ILE A 24 -0.78 -2.20 6.23
CA ILE A 24 -1.25 -3.29 5.39
C ILE A 24 -2.77 -3.16 5.28
N VAL A 25 -3.27 -3.06 4.05
CA VAL A 25 -4.71 -3.11 3.75
C VAL A 25 -5.04 -4.49 3.21
N CYS A 26 -5.96 -5.19 3.88
CA CYS A 26 -6.41 -6.53 3.53
C CYS A 26 -7.87 -6.55 3.07
N PHE A 27 -8.21 -7.50 2.20
CA PHE A 27 -9.53 -7.65 1.58
C PHE A 27 -10.37 -8.74 2.25
N ILE A 28 -9.79 -9.41 3.23
CA ILE A 28 -10.40 -10.45 4.04
C ILE A 28 -10.33 -10.01 5.50
N GLU A 29 -11.17 -10.60 6.34
CA GLU A 29 -11.07 -10.37 7.77
C GLU A 29 -9.79 -11.03 8.31
N PRO A 30 -8.86 -10.27 8.91
CA PRO A 30 -7.68 -10.85 9.54
C PRO A 30 -8.07 -11.57 10.83
N ILE A 31 -7.34 -12.65 11.14
CA ILE A 31 -7.50 -13.35 12.42
C ILE A 31 -6.73 -12.63 13.54
N ASP A 32 -7.18 -12.81 14.78
CA ASP A 32 -6.59 -12.18 15.98
C ASP A 32 -5.07 -12.38 16.09
N GLU A 33 -4.57 -13.54 15.69
CA GLU A 33 -3.13 -13.84 15.70
C GLU A 33 -2.35 -12.86 14.80
N LEU A 34 -2.84 -12.59 13.59
CA LEU A 34 -2.20 -11.67 12.66
C LEU A 34 -2.35 -10.21 13.10
N MET A 35 -3.47 -9.88 13.75
CA MET A 35 -3.69 -8.55 14.34
C MET A 35 -2.65 -8.26 15.43
N LYS A 36 -2.45 -9.20 16.36
CA LYS A 36 -1.45 -9.09 17.42
C LYS A 36 -0.04 -9.01 16.86
N LEU A 37 0.32 -9.87 15.91
CA LEU A 37 1.64 -9.87 15.31
C LEU A 37 1.93 -8.56 14.56
N ALA A 38 0.94 -7.98 13.88
CA ALA A 38 1.06 -6.67 13.26
C ALA A 38 1.30 -5.57 14.31
N GLU A 39 0.55 -5.59 15.41
CA GLU A 39 0.71 -4.62 16.52
C GLU A 39 2.10 -4.70 17.16
N GLU A 40 2.60 -5.91 17.43
CA GLU A 40 3.95 -6.15 17.96
C GLU A 40 5.05 -5.59 17.04
N LYS A 41 4.82 -5.61 15.73
CA LYS A 41 5.72 -5.07 14.71
C LYS A 41 5.42 -3.61 14.34
N HIS A 42 4.56 -2.94 15.11
CA HIS A 42 4.16 -1.55 14.90
C HIS A 42 3.58 -1.27 13.50
N LEU A 43 2.83 -2.23 12.98
CA LEU A 43 2.11 -2.15 11.71
C LEU A 43 0.63 -1.87 11.93
N ASN A 44 0.06 -1.00 11.10
CA ASN A 44 -1.39 -0.84 11.01
C ASN A 44 -1.95 -1.91 10.08
N LEU A 45 -2.76 -2.83 10.62
CA LEU A 45 -3.50 -3.81 9.82
C LEU A 45 -4.97 -3.37 9.73
N LEU A 46 -5.46 -3.09 8.51
CA LEU A 46 -6.82 -2.61 8.26
C LEU A 46 -7.50 -3.47 7.20
N THR A 47 -8.80 -3.70 7.37
CA THR A 47 -9.64 -4.17 6.26
C THR A 47 -9.95 -3.01 5.31
N LEU A 48 -10.24 -3.33 4.05
CA LEU A 48 -10.65 -2.33 3.06
C LEU A 48 -11.91 -1.57 3.51
N ASP A 49 -12.86 -2.25 4.14
CA ASP A 49 -14.09 -1.62 4.61
C ASP A 49 -13.85 -0.69 5.79
N LYS A 50 -12.95 -1.05 6.71
CA LYS A 50 -12.55 -0.14 7.79
C LYS A 50 -11.85 1.10 7.24
N LEU A 51 -10.97 0.93 6.24
CA LEU A 51 -10.32 2.06 5.58
C LEU A 51 -11.35 3.00 4.91
N ARG A 52 -12.36 2.44 4.24
CA ARG A 52 -13.46 3.22 3.64
C ARG A 52 -14.29 3.95 4.68
N GLU A 53 -14.56 3.33 5.83
CA GLU A 53 -15.26 3.96 6.95
C GLU A 53 -14.46 5.16 7.49
N ILE A 54 -13.15 5.00 7.72
CA ILE A 54 -12.26 6.09 8.13
C ILE A 54 -12.32 7.24 7.13
N GLY A 55 -12.25 6.95 5.83
CA GLY A 55 -12.35 7.96 4.77
C GLY A 55 -13.70 8.68 4.73
N ARG A 56 -14.81 7.96 4.92
CA ARG A 56 -16.17 8.58 4.99
C ARG A 56 -16.32 9.50 6.19
N ASN A 57 -15.74 9.13 7.34
CA ASN A 57 -15.81 9.92 8.56
C ASN A 57 -14.83 11.11 8.58
N ASN A 58 -13.85 11.13 7.67
CA ASN A 58 -12.83 12.18 7.58
C ASN A 58 -12.67 12.65 6.13
N PRO A 59 -13.68 13.32 5.55
CA PRO A 59 -13.60 13.82 4.19
C PRO A 59 -12.50 14.90 4.08
N VAL A 60 -11.74 14.84 2.99
CA VAL A 60 -10.75 15.86 2.63
C VAL A 60 -11.19 16.56 1.35
N GLU A 61 -10.80 17.83 1.19
CA GLU A 61 -11.10 18.55 -0.04
C GLU A 61 -10.47 17.85 -1.24
N LEU A 62 -11.22 17.79 -2.35
CA LEU A 62 -10.70 17.27 -3.60
C LEU A 62 -9.59 18.19 -4.11
N VAL A 63 -8.43 17.61 -4.39
CA VAL A 63 -7.33 18.30 -5.06
C VAL A 63 -7.27 17.80 -6.51
N PRO A 64 -7.99 18.45 -7.45
CA PRO A 64 -7.99 18.01 -8.85
C PRO A 64 -6.60 18.20 -9.46
N PRO A 65 -6.18 17.29 -10.37
CA PRO A 65 -4.89 17.42 -11.03
C PRO A 65 -4.88 18.65 -11.95
N LYS A 66 -3.73 19.32 -12.02
CA LYS A 66 -3.44 20.40 -12.96
C LYS A 66 -2.91 19.81 -14.27
N PRO A 67 -3.05 20.52 -15.41
CA PRO A 67 -2.42 20.10 -16.67
C PRO A 67 -0.90 19.90 -16.58
N SER A 68 -0.23 20.52 -15.61
CA SER A 68 1.21 20.36 -15.37
C SER A 68 1.59 19.10 -14.59
N ASP A 69 0.61 18.42 -13.99
CA ASP A 69 0.87 17.26 -13.15
C ASP A 69 1.23 16.05 -14.03
N THR A 70 2.23 15.28 -13.59
CA THR A 70 2.64 14.06 -14.30
C THR A 70 1.48 13.08 -14.37
N ALA A 71 0.94 12.83 -15.57
CA ALA A 71 -0.13 11.87 -15.76
C ALA A 71 0.37 10.42 -15.84
N VAL A 72 1.52 10.19 -16.49
CA VAL A 72 2.03 8.84 -16.78
C VAL A 72 3.54 8.75 -16.54
N ILE A 73 3.94 7.76 -15.75
CA ILE A 73 5.32 7.27 -15.70
C ILE A 73 5.36 5.95 -16.45
N MET A 74 6.03 5.92 -17.60
CA MET A 74 6.16 4.71 -18.41
C MET A 74 7.50 4.04 -18.13
N TYR A 75 7.45 2.79 -17.68
CA TYR A 75 8.63 1.92 -17.57
C TYR A 75 8.70 1.02 -18.80
N THR A 76 9.83 1.07 -19.51
CA THR A 76 10.17 0.10 -20.55
C THR A 76 11.40 -0.68 -20.11
N SER A 77 11.46 -1.98 -20.43
CA SER A 77 12.51 -2.90 -20.01
C SER A 77 13.81 -2.71 -20.80
N GLY A 78 14.23 -1.47 -21.06
CA GLY A 78 15.29 -1.12 -22.01
C GLY A 78 16.46 -2.11 -21.98
N SER A 79 16.95 -2.50 -23.17
CA SER A 79 17.98 -3.54 -23.41
C SER A 79 19.35 -3.29 -22.75
N THR A 80 19.46 -2.28 -21.90
CA THR A 80 20.67 -1.84 -21.20
C THR A 80 20.47 -1.87 -19.68
N GLY A 81 19.84 -2.93 -19.14
CA GLY A 81 19.88 -3.32 -17.72
C GLY A 81 19.17 -2.39 -16.71
N GLU A 82 19.22 -1.07 -16.88
CA GLU A 82 18.59 -0.08 -16.01
C GLU A 82 17.33 0.51 -16.67
N PRO A 83 16.16 0.43 -16.01
CA PRO A 83 14.94 1.05 -16.51
C PRO A 83 15.06 2.57 -16.51
N LYS A 84 14.94 3.19 -17.69
CA LYS A 84 14.86 4.65 -17.82
C LYS A 84 13.41 5.09 -17.64
N GLY A 85 13.06 5.65 -16.49
CA GLY A 85 11.75 6.27 -16.29
C GLY A 85 11.62 7.53 -17.16
N ARG A 86 10.65 7.57 -18.07
CA ARG A 86 10.32 8.77 -18.85
C ARG A 86 9.00 9.35 -18.34
N LYS A 87 9.02 10.62 -17.94
CA LYS A 87 7.81 11.42 -17.72
C LYS A 87 7.14 11.69 -19.07
N ILE A 88 5.84 11.38 -19.19
CA ILE A 88 5.00 11.77 -20.32
C ILE A 88 4.03 12.83 -19.78
N ASP A 89 4.15 14.05 -20.32
CA ASP A 89 3.21 15.16 -20.09
C ASP A 89 1.91 14.94 -20.90
#